data_AF-A0A9P8T256-F1
#
_entry.id   AF-A0A9P8T256-F1
#
_cell.length_a   1.000
_cell.length_b   1.000
_cell.length_c   1.000
_cell.angle_alpha   90.00
_cell.angle_beta   90.00
_cell.angle_gamma   90.00
#
_symmetry.space_group_name_H-M   'P 1'
#
loop_
_entity.id
_entity.type
_entity.pdbx_description
1 polymer ?
#
loop_
_entity_poly.entity_id
_entity_poly.type
_entity_poly.pdbx_seq_one_letter_code
_entity_poly.pdbx_strand_id
1 'polypeptide(L)'
;MQQKSARLQDQTPTGTQLQYINIEMSAWQKAGISFNKYLAIAARTVQKSLKNEFKVAAEKRYVSEAKVQKLEKGNIVSTTDLGVNKTA
;
A
#
# COMPACT_ATOMS: atom_id res chain seq x y z
N MET A 1 13.89 -62.62 35.73
CA MET A 1 14.06 -61.68 34.59
C MET A 1 13.92 -60.26 35.10
N GLN A 2 14.99 -59.73 35.68
CA GLN A 2 15.07 -58.39 36.24
C GLN A 2 15.76 -57.45 35.23
N GLN A 3 15.17 -56.25 35.11
CA GLN A 3 15.80 -54.95 34.83
C GLN A 3 16.20 -54.55 33.39
N LYS A 4 16.16 -53.22 33.21
CA LYS A 4 16.54 -52.36 32.07
C LYS A 4 15.51 -52.32 30.94
N SER A 5 14.82 -51.19 30.74
CA SER A 5 15.48 -49.94 30.37
C SER A 5 14.60 -48.74 30.74
N ALA A 6 15.12 -47.90 31.63
CA ALA A 6 14.68 -46.52 31.75
C ALA A 6 14.86 -45.85 30.37
N ARG A 7 13.77 -45.51 29.68
CA ARG A 7 13.84 -44.52 28.61
C ARG A 7 13.50 -43.18 29.25
N LEU A 8 14.59 -42.48 29.49
CA LEU A 8 14.69 -41.08 29.87
C LEU A 8 13.66 -40.24 29.10
N GLN A 9 13.21 -39.20 29.80
CA GLN A 9 12.60 -38.01 29.23
C GLN A 9 13.28 -37.68 27.90
N ASP A 10 12.49 -37.57 26.84
CA ASP A 10 12.86 -36.70 25.73
C ASP A 10 11.59 -35.96 25.34
N GLN A 11 11.33 -34.87 26.07
CA GLN A 11 10.60 -33.76 25.48
C GLN A 11 11.51 -33.24 24.36
N THR A 12 11.39 -33.82 23.17
CA THR A 12 11.89 -33.14 21.98
C THR A 12 10.95 -31.97 21.75
N PRO A 13 11.38 -30.69 21.81
CA PRO A 13 10.59 -29.59 21.29
C PRO A 13 10.58 -29.73 19.76
N THR A 14 9.69 -30.59 19.27
CA THR A 14 9.62 -30.93 17.85
C THR A 14 9.05 -29.75 17.11
N GLY A 15 9.95 -29.05 16.43
CA GLY A 15 9.64 -28.02 15.46
C GLY A 15 9.29 -26.70 16.11
N THR A 16 10.24 -25.77 16.07
CA THR A 16 9.97 -24.34 16.05
C THR A 16 8.70 -24.09 15.21
N GLN A 17 7.59 -23.81 15.90
CA GLN A 17 6.45 -23.14 15.29
C GLN A 17 7.04 -21.83 14.78
N LEU A 18 7.35 -21.78 13.48
CA LEU A 18 7.63 -20.51 12.83
C LEU A 18 6.40 -19.68 13.11
N GLN A 19 6.55 -18.72 14.02
CA GLN A 19 5.56 -17.69 14.22
C GLN A 19 5.44 -17.07 12.85
N TYR A 20 4.37 -17.42 12.12
CA TYR A 20 3.98 -16.69 10.94
C TYR A 20 3.89 -15.26 11.44
N ILE A 21 4.87 -14.45 11.04
CA ILE A 21 4.77 -13.02 11.17
C ILE A 21 3.55 -12.74 10.31
N ASN A 22 2.40 -12.60 10.96
CA ASN A 22 1.21 -12.06 10.32
C ASN A 22 1.65 -10.66 9.93
N ILE A 23 2.13 -10.52 8.69
CA ILE A 23 2.38 -9.21 8.11
C ILE A 23 0.99 -8.64 7.94
N GLU A 24 0.53 -7.95 8.98
CA GLU A 24 -0.72 -7.22 8.95
C GLU A 24 -0.57 -6.15 7.90
N MET A 25 -1.05 -6.48 6.70
CA MET A 25 -1.06 -5.55 5.59
C MET A 25 -1.89 -4.35 6.01
N SER A 26 -1.28 -3.18 5.86
CA SER A 26 -1.95 -1.91 6.10
C SER A 26 -3.21 -1.78 5.24
N ALA A 27 -4.18 -0.99 5.69
CA ALA A 27 -5.46 -0.84 4.99
C ALA A 27 -5.31 -0.37 3.54
N TRP A 28 -4.29 0.45 3.23
CA TRP A 28 -4.04 0.93 1.86
C TRP A 28 -3.50 -0.16 0.93
N GLN A 29 -2.70 -1.09 1.46
CA GLN A 29 -2.24 -2.27 0.72
C GLN A 29 -3.44 -3.19 0.41
N LYS A 30 -4.31 -3.41 1.40
CA LYS A 30 -5.55 -4.18 1.22
C LYS A 30 -6.51 -3.53 0.22
N ALA A 31 -6.53 -2.19 0.14
CA ALA A 31 -7.34 -1.43 -0.81
C ALA A 31 -6.78 -1.41 -2.25
N GLY A 32 -5.64 -2.04 -2.53
CA GLY A 32 -5.03 -2.08 -3.86
C GLY A 32 -4.43 -0.74 -4.31
N ILE A 33 -4.18 0.18 -3.39
CA ILE A 33 -3.60 1.49 -3.69
C ILE A 33 -2.07 1.35 -3.66
N SER A 34 -1.40 1.86 -4.69
CA SER A 34 0.06 1.92 -4.69
C SER A 34 0.58 2.92 -3.65
N PHE A 35 1.79 2.70 -3.15
CA PHE A 35 2.42 3.58 -2.15
C PHE A 35 2.43 5.06 -2.60
N ASN A 36 2.71 5.32 -3.88
CA ASN A 36 2.71 6.67 -4.45
C ASN A 36 1.35 7.35 -4.33
N LYS A 37 0.26 6.60 -4.58
CA LYS A 37 -1.10 7.13 -4.48
C LYS A 37 -1.49 7.35 -3.01
N TYR A 38 -1.10 6.45 -2.11
CA TYR A 38 -1.29 6.64 -0.67
C TYR A 38 -0.63 7.93 -0.18
N LEU A 39 0.64 8.15 -0.51
CA LEU A 39 1.38 9.35 -0.12
C LEU A 39 0.74 10.63 -0.67
N ALA A 40 0.33 10.61 -1.94
CA ALA A 40 -0.35 11.75 -2.57
C ALA A 40 -1.68 12.10 -1.86
N ILE A 41 -2.45 11.10 -1.43
CA ILE A 41 -3.70 11.30 -0.67
C ILE A 41 -3.39 11.88 0.72
N ALA A 42 -2.45 11.28 1.45
CA ALA A 42 -2.07 11.73 2.79
C ALA A 42 -1.57 13.18 2.78
N ALA A 43 -0.70 13.53 1.84
CA ALA A 43 -0.18 14.89 1.68
C ALA A 43 -1.29 15.90 1.35
N ARG A 44 -2.26 15.53 0.50
CA ARG A 44 -3.41 16.39 0.17
C ARG A 44 -4.28 16.66 1.40
N THR A 45 -4.51 15.64 2.22
CA THR A 45 -5.29 15.76 3.46
C THR A 45 -4.61 16.70 4.45
N VAL A 46 -3.31 16.53 4.70
CA VAL A 46 -2.54 17.42 5.59
C VAL A 46 -2.56 18.86 5.06
N GLN A 47 -2.45 19.03 3.74
CA GLN A 47 -2.47 20.36 3.15
C GLN A 47 -3.82 21.07 3.30
N LYS A 48 -4.93 20.34 3.21
CA LYS A 48 -6.27 20.90 3.45
C LYS A 48 -6.46 21.37 4.90
N SER A 49 -5.69 20.81 5.83
CA SER A 49 -5.69 21.16 7.25
C SER A 49 -4.77 22.34 7.62
N LEU A 50 -4.00 22.89 6.67
CA LEU A 50 -3.17 24.08 6.90
C LEU A 50 -4.03 25.35 7.04
N LYS A 51 -3.47 26.37 7.72
CA LYS A 51 -4.04 27.72 7.76
C LYS A 51 -4.14 28.30 6.35
N ASN A 52 -5.15 29.15 6.11
CA ASN A 52 -5.47 29.69 4.79
C ASN A 52 -4.29 30.40 4.11
N GLU A 53 -3.44 31.07 4.88
CA GLU A 53 -2.27 31.81 4.38
C GLU A 53 -1.27 30.92 3.62
N PHE A 54 -1.07 29.69 4.07
CA PHE A 54 -0.13 28.74 3.45
C PHE A 54 -0.81 27.82 2.42
N LYS A 55 -2.14 27.81 2.40
CA LYS A 55 -2.94 26.91 1.58
C LYS A 55 -2.86 27.26 0.09
N VAL A 56 -2.92 28.56 -0.24
CA VAL A 56 -2.94 29.08 -1.63
C VAL A 56 -1.72 28.63 -2.43
N ALA A 57 -0.52 28.70 -1.86
CA ALA A 57 0.70 28.27 -2.53
C ALA A 57 0.75 26.75 -2.75
N ALA A 58 0.19 25.98 -1.82
CA ALA A 58 0.25 24.53 -1.86
C ALA A 58 -0.84 23.90 -2.76
N GLU A 59 -1.96 24.58 -3.01
CA GLU A 59 -3.08 24.05 -3.82
C GLU A 59 -2.68 23.80 -5.28
N LYS A 60 -1.76 24.63 -5.81
CA LYS A 60 -1.22 24.49 -7.17
C LYS A 60 -0.57 23.14 -7.43
N ARG A 61 -0.08 22.43 -6.40
CA ARG A 61 0.61 21.14 -6.53
C ARG A 61 -0.32 19.97 -6.89
N TYR A 62 -1.62 20.13 -6.69
CA TYR A 62 -2.60 19.06 -6.91
C TYR A 62 -3.49 19.31 -8.12
N VAL A 63 -3.13 20.31 -8.94
CA VAL A 63 -3.79 20.61 -10.21
C VAL A 63 -2.92 20.08 -11.34
N SER A 64 -3.45 19.12 -12.11
CA SER A 64 -2.80 18.56 -13.29
C SER A 64 -3.84 18.36 -14.39
N GLU A 65 -3.55 18.88 -15.58
CA GLU A 65 -4.39 18.78 -16.78
C GLU A 65 -3.71 17.87 -17.82
N ALA A 66 -3.15 16.75 -17.35
CA ALA A 66 -2.48 15.80 -18.22
C ALA A 66 -3.49 14.96 -19.01
N LYS A 67 -3.14 14.58 -20.25
CA LYS A 67 -3.87 13.56 -21.01
C LYS A 67 -2.98 12.33 -21.15
N VAL A 68 -3.52 11.16 -20.82
CA VAL A 68 -2.84 9.87 -21.01
C VAL A 68 -3.38 9.22 -22.26
N GLN A 69 -2.49 8.93 -23.21
CA GLN A 69 -2.81 8.14 -24.38
C GLN A 69 -2.19 6.76 -24.23
N LYS A 70 -3.00 5.71 -24.39
CA LYS A 70 -2.52 4.34 -24.51
C LYS A 70 -2.24 4.07 -25.98
N LEU A 71 -0.98 3.83 -26.32
CA LEU A 71 -0.55 3.44 -27.66
C LEU A 71 -0.30 1.94 -27.69
N GLU A 72 -0.83 1.24 -28.69
CA GLU A 72 -0.49 -0.16 -28.95
C GLU A 72 -0.17 -0.32 -30.44
N LYS A 73 0.93 -1.03 -30.73
CA LYS A 73 1.41 -1.28 -32.12
C LYS A 73 1.52 0.00 -32.98
N GLY A 74 1.82 1.14 -32.36
CA GLY A 74 2.01 2.43 -33.03
C GLY A 74 0.72 3.24 -33.25
N ASN A 75 -0.45 2.70 -32.92
CA ASN A 75 -1.72 3.42 -33.01
C ASN A 75 -2.24 3.79 -31.62
N ILE A 76 -2.94 4.91 -31.53
CA ILE A 76 -3.59 5.35 -30.29
C ILE A 76 -4.85 4.51 -30.09
N VAL A 77 -4.89 3.73 -29.01
CA VAL A 77 -6.01 2.84 -28.66
C VAL A 77 -7.01 3.55 -27.76
N SER A 78 -6.53 4.35 -26.81
CA SER A 78 -7.42 5.13 -25.95
C SER A 78 -6.76 6.42 -25.48
N THR A 79 -7.57 7.46 -25.33
CA THR A 79 -7.16 8.75 -24.77
C THR A 79 -8.01 9.03 -23.54
N THR A 80 -7.36 9.16 -22.38
CA THR A 80 -7.98 9.50 -21.11
C THR A 80 -7.49 10.87 -20.67
N ASP A 81 -8.41 11.79 -20.48
CA ASP A 81 -8.13 13.07 -19.85
C ASP A 81 -8.00 12.88 -18.32
N LEU A 82 -6.92 13.37 -17.72
CA LEU A 82 -6.68 13.34 -16.27
C LEU A 82 -6.95 14.68 -15.59
N GLY A 83 -7.71 15.56 -16.24
CA GLY A 83 -8.20 16.82 -15.67
C GLY A 83 -8.79 16.64 -14.28
N VAL A 84 -8.43 17.57 -13.41
CA VAL A 84 -8.75 17.53 -11.98
C VAL A 84 -10.26 17.59 -11.80
N ASN A 85 -10.80 16.55 -11.15
CA ASN A 85 -12.21 16.34 -10.81
C ASN A 85 -13.05 15.62 -11.88
N LYS A 86 -12.68 14.38 -12.23
CA LYS A 86 -13.72 13.38 -12.48
C LYS A 86 -14.36 13.03 -11.12
N THR A 87 -15.33 13.83 -10.68
CA THR A 87 -16.35 13.37 -9.74
C THR A 87 -16.93 12.09 -10.34
N ALA A 88 -16.91 11.01 -9.55
CA ALA A 88 -17.82 9.90 -9.79
C ALA A 88 -19.26 10.42 -9.75
#